data_AF-T0RKQ9-F1
#
_entry.id   AF-T0RKQ9-F1
#
_cell.length_a   1.000
_cell.length_b   1.000
_cell.length_c   1.000
_cell.angle_alpha   90.00
_cell.angle_beta   90.00
_cell.angle_gamma   90.00
#
_symmetry.space_group_name_H-M   'P 1'
#
loop_
_entity.id
_entity.type
_entity.pdbx_description
1 polymer ?
#
loop_
_entity_poly.entity_id
_entity_poly.type
_entity_poly.pdbx_seq_one_letter_code
_entity_poly.pdbx_strand_id
1 'polypeptide(L)'
;MLKYIETAVEIGILDDFGIVKDAEDKSIKRQKVVLLSGSQGEFRGTVRRVVSRQDKKFKLKEDDKFIFSSKAIPGNEKKLAMLYNDIIEQGAQLITANEKHIHVSGHPGREDLKVVYENFKPTHSFPIHGESLFLKAHVDFVLNEKLSENSEMMLNGDSINIAKEIKLKENPRSNRTCNLPWCRYYTRARTCVRKTKVSDSRKYSRKLLQRICSKIQT
;
A
#
# COMPACT_ATOMS: atom_id res chain seq x y z
N MET A 1 12.80 7.57 1.68
CA MET A 1 12.58 8.60 2.72
C MET A 1 13.41 9.83 2.43
N LEU A 2 14.75 9.80 2.51
CA LEU A 2 15.62 10.95 2.21
C LEU A 2 15.26 11.64 0.88
N LYS A 3 15.19 10.88 -0.22
CA LYS A 3 14.78 11.41 -1.53
C LYS A 3 13.44 12.17 -1.52
N TYR A 4 12.44 11.69 -0.79
CA TYR A 4 11.13 12.36 -0.71
C TYR A 4 11.22 13.66 0.09
N ILE A 5 12.03 13.67 1.16
CA ILE A 5 12.25 14.87 1.97
C ILE A 5 13.01 15.92 1.15
N GLU A 6 14.08 15.53 0.46
CA GLU A 6 14.86 16.43 -0.40
C GLU A 6 13.98 17.09 -1.46
N THR A 7 13.20 16.29 -2.19
CA THR A 7 12.27 16.83 -3.18
C THR A 7 11.20 17.72 -2.55
N ALA A 8 10.66 17.37 -1.38
CA ALA A 8 9.65 18.18 -0.70
C ALA A 8 10.19 19.56 -0.25
N VAL A 9 11.46 19.62 0.16
CA VAL A 9 12.15 20.87 0.47
C VAL A 9 12.43 21.67 -0.81
N GLU A 10 12.91 21.03 -1.87
CA GLU A 10 13.17 21.68 -3.16
C GLU A 10 11.93 22.36 -3.76
N ILE A 11 10.75 21.75 -3.61
CA ILE A 11 9.49 22.29 -4.14
C ILE A 11 8.72 23.16 -3.13
N GLY A 12 9.27 23.38 -1.93
CA GLY A 12 8.68 24.25 -0.91
C GLY A 12 7.44 23.68 -0.20
N ILE A 13 7.22 22.35 -0.24
CA ILE A 13 6.17 21.69 0.57
C ILE A 13 6.60 21.56 2.04
N LEU A 14 7.91 21.45 2.29
CA LEU A 14 8.48 21.29 3.61
C LEU A 14 9.61 22.32 3.80
N ASP A 15 9.64 22.99 4.94
CA ASP A 15 10.81 23.79 5.32
C ASP A 15 12.01 22.88 5.64
N ASP A 16 13.23 23.40 5.47
CA ASP A 16 14.42 22.69 5.93
C ASP A 16 14.55 22.78 7.45
N PHE A 17 14.05 21.75 8.14
CA PHE A 17 14.12 21.62 9.60
C PHE A 17 15.53 21.22 10.12
N GLY A 18 16.58 21.29 9.29
CA GLY A 18 17.91 20.84 9.69
C GLY A 18 17.95 19.32 9.90
N ILE A 19 17.32 18.57 8.99
CA ILE A 19 17.18 17.11 9.10
C ILE A 19 18.56 16.46 9.01
N VAL A 20 19.00 15.87 10.11
CA VAL A 20 20.29 15.18 10.17
C VAL A 20 20.19 13.83 9.47
N LYS A 21 21.00 13.65 8.42
CA LYS A 21 21.02 12.44 7.58
C LYS A 21 21.87 11.32 8.19
N ASP A 22 22.80 11.64 9.11
CA ASP A 22 23.64 10.66 9.78
C ASP A 22 23.19 10.37 11.22
N ALA A 23 22.90 9.11 11.49
CA ALA A 23 22.54 8.61 12.82
C ALA A 23 23.66 8.76 13.86
N GLU A 24 24.92 8.83 13.41
CA GLU A 24 26.10 8.92 14.28
C GLU A 24 26.46 10.34 14.70
N ASP A 25 25.66 11.33 14.29
CA ASP A 25 25.89 12.70 14.72
C ASP A 25 25.72 12.84 16.25
N LYS A 26 26.87 13.03 16.90
CA LYS A 26 27.03 13.16 18.35
C LYS A 26 26.52 14.51 18.87
N SER A 27 26.25 15.48 17.99
CA SER A 27 25.72 16.80 18.38
C SER A 27 24.28 16.72 18.91
N ILE A 28 23.54 15.66 18.59
CA ILE A 28 22.14 15.52 18.98
C ILE A 28 22.01 14.80 20.33
N LYS A 29 21.39 15.47 21.32
CA LYS A 29 21.13 14.96 22.69
C LYS A 29 20.07 13.84 22.72
N ARG A 30 19.90 13.20 23.89
CA ARG A 30 19.13 11.97 24.20
C ARG A 30 17.61 11.96 23.88
N GLN A 31 17.07 12.94 23.16
CA GLN A 31 15.66 12.98 22.74
C GLN A 31 15.60 13.18 21.22
N LYS A 32 15.77 12.08 20.48
CA LYS A 32 15.80 12.09 19.01
C LYS A 32 14.49 11.51 18.47
N VAL A 33 13.92 12.15 17.45
CA VAL A 33 12.92 11.51 16.60
C VAL A 33 13.65 10.92 15.40
N VAL A 34 13.50 9.62 15.18
CA VAL A 34 14.13 8.91 14.07
C VAL A 34 13.05 8.47 13.10
N LEU A 35 13.14 8.98 11.87
CA LEU A 35 12.25 8.56 10.80
C LEU A 35 12.83 7.33 10.10
N LEU A 36 12.06 6.24 10.10
CA LEU A 36 12.48 4.96 9.54
C LEU A 36 11.58 4.54 8.37
N SER A 37 12.19 3.95 7.34
CA SER A 37 11.45 3.34 6.23
C SER A 37 11.03 1.91 6.56
N GLY A 38 9.95 1.46 5.93
CA GLY A 38 9.50 0.07 6.00
C GLY A 38 8.29 -0.16 6.91
N SER A 39 7.31 0.75 6.86
CA SER A 39 6.14 0.72 7.72
C SER A 39 5.18 -0.44 7.44
N GLN A 40 5.41 -1.22 6.37
CA GLN A 40 4.63 -2.42 6.02
C GLN A 40 5.39 -3.72 6.33
N GLY A 41 6.48 -3.63 7.09
CA GLY A 41 7.32 -4.80 7.43
C GLY A 41 8.08 -5.35 6.23
N GLU A 42 8.44 -4.49 5.27
CA GLU A 42 9.20 -4.90 4.09
C GLU A 42 10.53 -5.54 4.48
N PHE A 43 10.91 -6.61 3.78
CA PHE A 43 12.11 -7.39 4.10
C PHE A 43 13.38 -6.54 4.17
N ARG A 44 13.52 -5.54 3.29
CA ARG A 44 14.67 -4.63 3.22
C ARG A 44 14.42 -3.28 3.92
N GLY A 45 13.28 -3.12 4.60
CA GLY A 45 12.94 -1.91 5.34
C GLY A 45 13.92 -1.65 6.48
N THR A 46 14.17 -0.37 6.78
CA THR A 46 15.06 0.00 7.90
C THR A 46 14.49 -0.47 9.23
N VAL A 47 13.18 -0.31 9.45
CA VAL A 47 12.50 -0.77 10.67
C VAL A 47 12.84 -2.23 10.98
N ARG A 48 12.73 -3.12 9.98
CA ARG A 48 12.99 -4.54 10.19
C ARG A 48 14.44 -4.85 10.57
N ARG A 49 15.41 -4.09 10.05
CA ARG A 49 16.82 -4.24 10.45
C ARG A 49 17.09 -3.76 11.87
N VAL A 50 16.45 -2.66 12.27
CA VAL A 50 16.57 -2.13 13.64
C VAL A 50 15.99 -3.13 14.63
N VAL A 51 14.78 -3.62 14.35
CA VAL A 51 14.09 -4.60 15.19
C VAL A 51 14.86 -5.93 15.21
N SER A 52 15.42 -6.41 14.10
CA SER A 52 16.21 -7.65 14.09
C SER A 52 17.65 -7.49 14.61
N ARG A 53 18.02 -6.33 15.18
CA ARG A 53 19.37 -6.00 15.67
C ARG A 53 20.47 -6.12 14.59
N GLN A 54 20.09 -6.02 13.33
CA GLN A 54 21.00 -6.09 12.17
C GLN A 54 21.43 -4.70 11.69
N ASP A 55 20.78 -3.64 12.16
CA ASP A 55 21.22 -2.29 11.86
C ASP A 55 22.49 -1.94 12.67
N LYS A 56 23.50 -1.41 11.98
CA LYS A 56 24.79 -1.10 12.60
C LYS A 56 24.73 0.15 13.48
N LYS A 57 23.80 1.06 13.20
CA LYS A 57 23.76 2.40 13.80
C LYS A 57 22.70 2.50 14.88
N PHE A 58 21.51 1.93 14.64
CA PHE A 58 20.40 2.00 15.59
C PHE A 58 20.15 0.65 16.25
N LYS A 59 20.18 0.65 17.59
CA LYS A 59 19.79 -0.48 18.43
C LYS A 59 18.62 -0.05 19.29
N LEU A 60 17.55 -0.84 19.25
CA LEU A 60 16.36 -0.65 20.07
C LEU A 60 16.71 -0.84 21.56
N LYS A 61 16.18 0.04 22.40
CA LYS A 61 16.26 -0.02 23.87
C LYS A 61 14.86 -0.09 24.48
N GLU A 62 14.79 -0.52 25.73
CA GLU A 62 13.53 -0.73 26.47
C GLU A 62 12.70 0.57 26.60
N ASP A 63 13.35 1.73 26.73
CA ASP A 63 12.67 3.03 26.83
C ASP A 63 12.24 3.64 25.48
N ASP A 64 12.58 2.99 24.36
CA ASP A 64 12.26 3.52 23.04
C ASP A 64 10.76 3.35 22.72
N LYS A 65 10.20 4.33 22.01
CA LYS A 65 8.82 4.30 21.50
C LYS A 65 8.82 4.15 20.00
N PHE A 66 8.20 3.09 19.51
CA PHE A 66 7.99 2.83 18.09
C PHE A 66 6.59 3.23 17.68
N ILE A 67 6.48 4.18 16.75
CA ILE A 67 5.20 4.70 16.26
C ILE A 67 4.98 4.25 14.82
N PHE A 68 3.93 3.45 14.60
CA PHE A 68 3.47 3.07 13.27
C PHE A 68 2.32 3.97 12.84
N SER A 69 2.67 5.06 12.16
CA SER A 69 1.74 6.04 11.58
C SER A 69 1.08 5.55 10.27
N SER A 70 0.78 4.24 10.18
CA SER A 70 0.19 3.63 8.98
C SER A 70 -0.67 2.41 9.32
N LYS A 71 -1.71 2.18 8.52
CA LYS A 71 -2.48 0.93 8.55
C LYS A 71 -1.80 -0.17 7.75
N ALA A 72 -2.04 -1.42 8.14
CA ALA A 72 -1.62 -2.58 7.37
C ALA A 72 -2.34 -2.59 6.01
N ILE A 73 -1.57 -2.66 4.93
CA ILE A 73 -2.13 -2.92 3.60
C ILE A 73 -2.59 -4.38 3.57
N PRO A 74 -3.78 -4.67 2.99
CA PRO A 74 -4.30 -6.04 2.89
C PRO A 74 -3.25 -7.05 2.39
N GLY A 75 -3.02 -8.11 3.17
CA GLY A 75 -2.03 -9.16 2.89
C GLY A 75 -0.66 -8.99 3.59
N ASN A 76 -0.44 -7.89 4.31
CA ASN A 76 0.77 -7.69 5.12
C ASN A 76 0.56 -7.84 6.64
N GLU A 77 -0.66 -8.18 7.09
CA GLU A 77 -1.05 -8.24 8.50
C GLU A 77 -0.14 -9.18 9.29
N LYS A 78 0.11 -10.38 8.76
CA LYS A 78 1.00 -11.36 9.41
C LYS A 78 2.43 -10.85 9.57
N LYS A 79 2.95 -10.12 8.57
CA LYS A 79 4.32 -9.58 8.62
C LYS A 79 4.44 -8.50 9.68
N LEU A 80 3.44 -7.64 9.77
CA LEU A 80 3.38 -6.58 10.77
C LEU A 80 3.18 -7.15 12.17
N ALA A 81 2.32 -8.17 12.34
CA ALA A 81 2.15 -8.84 13.61
C ALA A 81 3.47 -9.43 14.16
N MET A 82 4.24 -10.10 13.29
CA MET A 82 5.57 -10.61 13.68
C MET A 82 6.52 -9.47 14.08
N LEU A 83 6.55 -8.40 13.29
CA LEU A 83 7.39 -7.24 13.58
C LEU A 83 7.01 -6.56 14.91
N TYR A 84 5.72 -6.49 15.23
CA TYR A 84 5.23 -5.91 16.48
C TYR A 84 5.62 -6.78 17.68
N ASN A 85 5.49 -8.10 17.56
CA ASN A 85 5.97 -9.02 18.59
C ASN A 85 7.47 -8.84 18.84
N ASP A 86 8.29 -8.81 17.78
CA ASP A 86 9.73 -8.62 17.91
C ASP A 86 10.10 -7.29 18.61
N ILE A 87 9.29 -6.24 18.45
CA ILE A 87 9.48 -4.94 19.14
C ILE A 87 9.15 -5.07 20.63
N ILE A 88 8.00 -5.65 20.96
CA ILE A 88 7.53 -5.81 22.33
C ILE A 88 8.42 -6.78 23.12
N GLU A 89 8.88 -7.87 22.50
CA GLU A 89 9.83 -8.83 23.11
C GLU A 89 11.18 -8.19 23.47
N GLN A 90 11.51 -7.03 22.88
CA GLN A 90 12.69 -6.24 23.21
C GLN A 90 12.44 -5.14 24.25
N GLY A 91 11.24 -5.11 24.82
CA GLY A 91 10.86 -4.18 25.89
C GLY A 91 10.46 -2.79 25.42
N ALA A 92 10.55 -2.49 24.13
CA ALA A 92 10.17 -1.18 23.60
C ALA A 92 8.64 -1.00 23.58
N GLN A 93 8.19 0.25 23.68
CA GLN A 93 6.77 0.59 23.58
C GLN A 93 6.33 0.70 22.12
N LEU A 94 5.20 0.10 21.79
CA LEU A 94 4.59 0.20 20.46
C LEU A 94 3.37 1.11 20.53
N ILE A 95 3.23 1.99 19.54
CA ILE A 95 2.03 2.82 19.33
C ILE A 95 1.57 2.59 17.88
N THR A 96 0.33 2.14 17.73
CA THR A 96 -0.25 1.86 16.41
C THR A 96 -1.47 2.72 16.10
N ALA A 97 -1.83 2.77 14.81
CA ALA A 97 -3.05 3.44 14.33
C ALA A 97 -4.36 2.82 14.86
N ASN A 98 -4.30 1.63 15.48
CA ASN A 98 -5.46 1.01 16.12
C ASN A 98 -5.70 1.58 17.53
N GLU A 99 -4.64 2.01 18.22
CA GLU A 99 -4.70 2.50 19.59
C GLU A 99 -4.85 4.01 19.66
N LYS A 100 -4.26 4.73 18.69
CA LYS A 100 -4.27 6.19 18.64
C LYS A 100 -4.65 6.68 17.26
N HIS A 101 -5.27 7.86 17.21
CA HIS A 101 -5.60 8.56 15.97
C HIS A 101 -4.35 9.21 15.35
N ILE A 102 -3.43 8.37 14.85
CA ILE A 102 -2.14 8.78 14.27
C ILE A 102 -2.05 8.51 12.77
N HIS A 103 -3.13 8.03 12.15
CA HIS A 103 -3.17 7.76 10.72
C HIS A 103 -4.56 8.01 10.17
N VAL A 104 -4.60 8.75 9.07
CA VAL A 104 -5.80 8.96 8.25
C VAL A 104 -5.58 8.32 6.88
N SER A 105 -6.68 7.89 6.28
CA SER A 105 -6.66 7.38 4.90
C SER A 105 -6.28 8.50 3.93
N GLY A 106 -5.49 8.17 2.90
CA GLY A 106 -5.29 9.06 1.76
C GLY A 106 -6.43 9.01 0.73
N HIS A 107 -7.41 8.10 0.92
CA HIS A 107 -8.59 7.97 0.07
C HIS A 107 -9.81 8.65 0.71
N PRO A 108 -10.62 9.38 -0.07
CA PRO A 108 -11.81 10.08 0.42
C PRO A 108 -12.87 9.10 0.94
N GLY A 109 -13.57 9.52 1.99
CA GLY A 109 -14.77 8.87 2.50
C GLY A 109 -16.01 9.17 1.66
N ARG A 110 -17.19 8.68 2.09
CA ARG A 110 -18.45 8.93 1.38
C ARG A 110 -18.84 10.40 1.41
N GLU A 111 -18.64 11.05 2.55
CA GLU A 111 -18.95 12.46 2.77
C GLU A 111 -18.04 13.35 1.92
N ASP A 112 -16.74 13.03 1.86
CA ASP A 112 -15.79 13.73 0.98
C ASP A 112 -16.19 13.58 -0.50
N LEU A 113 -16.56 12.36 -0.92
CA LEU A 113 -17.03 12.11 -2.29
C LEU A 113 -18.32 12.86 -2.60
N LYS A 114 -19.26 12.91 -1.65
CA LYS A 114 -20.52 13.65 -1.79
C LYS A 114 -20.27 15.13 -2.10
N VAL A 115 -19.35 15.76 -1.36
CA VAL A 115 -18.94 17.14 -1.62
C VAL A 115 -18.42 17.32 -3.04
N VAL A 116 -17.63 16.39 -3.56
CA VAL A 116 -17.14 16.45 -4.96
C VAL A 116 -18.30 16.38 -5.95
N TYR A 117 -19.23 15.44 -5.77
CA TYR A 117 -20.38 15.29 -6.67
C TYR A 117 -21.32 16.49 -6.63
N GLU A 118 -21.61 17.03 -5.46
CA GLU A 118 -22.50 18.19 -5.29
C GLU A 118 -21.93 19.46 -5.93
N ASN A 119 -20.60 19.61 -5.93
CA ASN A 119 -19.90 20.72 -6.58
C ASN A 119 -19.77 20.54 -8.09
N PHE A 120 -19.40 19.34 -8.55
CA PHE A 120 -19.16 19.07 -9.97
C PHE A 120 -20.44 18.83 -10.78
N LYS A 121 -21.46 18.23 -10.15
CA LYS A 121 -22.77 17.87 -10.74
C LYS A 121 -22.64 17.13 -12.08
N PRO A 122 -21.96 15.96 -12.11
CA PRO A 122 -21.84 15.20 -13.33
C PRO A 122 -23.19 14.65 -13.79
N THR A 123 -23.39 14.56 -15.11
CA THR A 123 -24.51 13.80 -15.67
C THR A 123 -24.23 12.30 -15.65
N HIS A 124 -22.96 11.90 -15.79
CA HIS A 124 -22.52 10.51 -15.79
C HIS A 124 -21.29 10.33 -14.89
N SER A 125 -21.28 9.26 -14.09
CA SER A 125 -20.16 8.90 -13.23
C SER A 125 -19.63 7.50 -13.53
N PHE A 126 -18.31 7.39 -13.70
CA PHE A 126 -17.60 6.13 -13.89
C PHE A 126 -16.55 5.96 -12.78
N PRO A 127 -16.88 5.28 -11.67
CA PRO A 127 -15.94 5.07 -10.58
C PRO A 127 -14.68 4.35 -11.03
N ILE A 128 -13.53 4.84 -10.57
CA ILE A 128 -12.20 4.26 -10.84
C ILE A 128 -11.47 3.93 -9.53
N HIS A 129 -10.30 3.30 -9.65
CA HIS A 129 -9.37 3.02 -8.55
C HIS A 129 -9.99 2.24 -7.37
N GLY A 130 -10.41 1.00 -7.63
CA GLY A 130 -10.88 0.06 -6.62
C GLY A 130 -11.05 -1.34 -7.20
N GLU A 131 -11.13 -2.34 -6.33
CA GLU A 131 -11.61 -3.67 -6.74
C GLU A 131 -13.10 -3.60 -7.09
N SER A 132 -13.61 -4.57 -7.86
CA SER A 132 -15.01 -4.57 -8.33
C SER A 132 -16.04 -4.40 -7.21
N LEU A 133 -15.74 -4.90 -6.01
CA LEU A 133 -16.56 -4.69 -4.81
C LEU A 133 -16.71 -3.19 -4.47
N PHE A 134 -15.60 -2.46 -4.43
CA PHE A 134 -15.59 -1.02 -4.14
C PHE A 134 -16.21 -0.20 -5.26
N LEU A 135 -15.93 -0.56 -6.52
CA LEU A 135 -16.50 0.13 -7.68
C LEU A 135 -18.02 -0.01 -7.70
N LYS A 136 -18.55 -1.21 -7.45
CA LYS A 136 -19.99 -1.46 -7.36
C LYS A 136 -20.61 -0.66 -6.21
N ALA A 137 -20.00 -0.69 -5.03
CA ALA A 137 -20.48 0.09 -3.89
C ALA A 137 -20.48 1.62 -4.16
N HIS A 138 -19.51 2.12 -4.94
CA HIS A 138 -19.47 3.52 -5.34
C HIS A 138 -20.59 3.86 -6.34
N VAL A 139 -20.84 3.02 -7.35
CA VAL A 139 -21.98 3.19 -8.27
C VAL A 139 -23.29 3.23 -7.50
N ASP A 140 -23.52 2.26 -6.61
CA ASP A 140 -24.76 2.18 -5.82
C ASP A 140 -24.91 3.41 -4.92
N PHE A 141 -23.82 3.89 -4.31
CA PHE A 141 -23.81 5.12 -3.53
C PHE A 141 -24.26 6.34 -4.36
N VAL A 142 -23.69 6.52 -5.56
CA VAL A 142 -24.00 7.65 -6.45
C VAL A 142 -25.47 7.63 -6.88
N LEU A 143 -25.99 6.47 -7.25
CA LEU A 143 -27.38 6.33 -7.72
C LEU A 143 -28.39 6.51 -6.57
N ASN A 144 -28.12 5.92 -5.40
CA ASN A 144 -29.02 6.00 -4.25
C ASN A 144 -29.13 7.44 -3.72
N GLU A 145 -28.00 8.14 -3.65
CA GLU A 145 -27.94 9.54 -3.22
C GLU A 145 -28.31 10.53 -4.35
N LYS A 146 -28.60 10.02 -5.56
CA LYS A 146 -28.95 10.82 -6.75
C LYS A 146 -27.91 11.90 -7.08
N LEU A 147 -26.63 11.54 -6.95
CA LEU A 147 -25.47 12.42 -7.14
C LEU A 147 -25.08 12.60 -8.61
N SER A 148 -25.63 11.78 -9.50
CA SER A 148 -25.45 11.80 -10.96
C SER A 148 -26.69 11.19 -11.60
N GLU A 149 -27.02 11.54 -12.84
CA GLU A 149 -28.16 10.94 -13.56
C GLU A 149 -27.89 9.47 -13.86
N ASN A 150 -26.65 9.16 -14.28
CA ASN A 150 -26.18 7.81 -14.53
C ASN A 150 -24.88 7.52 -13.78
N SER A 151 -24.69 6.28 -13.35
CA SER A 151 -23.41 5.78 -12.88
C SER A 151 -23.22 4.32 -13.22
N GLU A 152 -22.05 3.99 -13.76
CA GLU A 152 -21.77 2.66 -14.28
C GLU A 152 -20.34 2.23 -13.93
N MET A 153 -20.19 0.95 -13.61
CA MET A 153 -18.88 0.35 -13.31
C MET A 153 -18.16 -0.01 -14.60
N MET A 154 -16.88 0.32 -14.67
CA MET A 154 -16.01 -0.08 -15.78
C MET A 154 -14.96 -1.09 -15.35
N LEU A 155 -14.64 -2.01 -16.24
CA LEU A 155 -13.50 -2.91 -16.10
C LEU A 155 -12.34 -2.44 -16.97
N ASN A 156 -11.15 -2.91 -16.64
CA ASN A 156 -9.95 -2.63 -17.43
C ASN A 156 -10.16 -3.11 -18.87
N GLY A 157 -10.10 -2.17 -19.82
CA GLY A 157 -10.23 -2.45 -21.25
C GLY A 157 -11.61 -2.17 -21.83
N ASP A 158 -12.57 -1.73 -21.01
CA ASP A 158 -13.80 -1.13 -21.50
C ASP A 158 -13.53 0.27 -22.08
N SER A 159 -14.42 0.72 -22.96
CA SER A 159 -14.31 2.03 -23.61
C SER A 159 -15.63 2.80 -23.49
N ILE A 160 -15.52 4.09 -23.22
CA ILE A 160 -16.65 5.02 -23.24
C ILE A 160 -16.63 5.75 -24.58
N ASN A 161 -17.77 5.82 -25.26
CA ASN A 161 -17.95 6.77 -26.34
C ASN A 161 -18.68 8.00 -25.80
N ILE A 162 -17.99 9.14 -25.82
CA ILE A 162 -18.53 10.43 -25.39
C ILE A 162 -18.94 11.20 -26.64
N ALA A 163 -20.22 11.16 -26.97
CA ALA A 163 -20.85 11.91 -28.06
C ALA A 163 -22.08 12.67 -27.52
N LYS A 164 -23.03 13.07 -28.39
CA LYS A 164 -24.32 13.64 -27.95
C LYS A 164 -25.07 12.74 -26.96
N GLU A 165 -24.87 11.42 -27.08
CA GLU A 165 -25.26 10.43 -26.08
C GLU A 165 -23.99 9.77 -25.55
N ILE A 166 -23.89 9.63 -24.23
CA ILE A 166 -22.80 8.86 -23.60
C ILE A 166 -23.23 7.40 -23.60
N LYS A 167 -22.47 6.55 -24.29
CA LYS A 167 -22.74 5.11 -24.34
C LYS A 167 -21.50 4.34 -23.92
N LEU A 168 -21.69 3.45 -22.95
CA LEU A 168 -20.70 2.43 -22.68
C LEU A 168 -20.66 1.44 -23.84
N LYS A 169 -19.46 1.24 -24.39
CA LYS A 169 -19.19 0.14 -25.30
C LYS A 169 -18.43 -0.90 -24.52
N GLU A 170 -19.18 -1.89 -24.03
CA GLU A 170 -18.59 -3.09 -23.47
C GLU A 170 -17.65 -3.70 -24.50
N ASN A 171 -16.44 -4.04 -24.07
CA ASN A 171 -15.53 -4.72 -24.96
C ASN A 171 -16.15 -6.08 -25.31
N PRO A 172 -16.35 -6.48 -26.58
CA PRO A 172 -16.92 -7.81 -26.88
C PRO A 172 -16.04 -8.99 -26.41
N ARG A 173 -14.80 -8.71 -25.96
CA ARG A 173 -13.93 -9.67 -25.24
C ARG A 173 -14.11 -9.62 -23.71
N SER A 174 -14.99 -8.78 -23.19
CA SER A 174 -15.35 -8.62 -21.76
C SER A 174 -16.28 -9.72 -21.26
N ASN A 175 -16.49 -10.79 -22.04
CA ASN A 175 -16.92 -12.08 -21.53
C ASN A 175 -15.86 -12.59 -20.51
N ARG A 176 -15.87 -11.99 -19.32
CA ARG A 176 -15.04 -12.11 -18.11
C ARG A 176 -13.53 -12.31 -18.31
N THR A 177 -13.01 -12.09 -19.51
CA THR A 177 -11.61 -12.32 -19.90
C THR A 177 -11.13 -11.21 -20.81
N CYS A 178 -11.12 -9.97 -20.29
CA CYS A 178 -10.27 -8.94 -20.87
C CYS A 178 -8.83 -9.47 -20.93
N ASN A 179 -8.40 -9.83 -22.14
CA ASN A 179 -7.06 -10.32 -22.44
C ASN A 179 -6.07 -9.15 -22.53
N LEU A 180 -6.22 -8.15 -21.64
CA LEU A 180 -5.21 -7.13 -21.45
C LEU A 180 -3.98 -7.85 -20.86
N PRO A 181 -2.83 -7.84 -21.57
CA PRO A 181 -1.67 -8.57 -21.12
C PRO A 181 -1.12 -7.90 -19.85
N TRP A 182 -1.19 -8.61 -18.73
CA TRP A 182 -0.50 -8.21 -17.51
C TRP A 182 1.00 -8.50 -17.69
N CYS A 183 1.82 -7.46 -17.79
CA CYS A 183 3.26 -7.62 -17.83
C CYS A 183 3.83 -7.70 -16.42
N ARG A 184 4.35 -8.87 -16.04
CA ARG A 184 5.07 -9.04 -14.78
C ARG A 184 6.55 -8.78 -15.01
N TYR A 185 7.10 -7.78 -14.34
CA TYR A 185 8.53 -7.50 -14.42
C TYR A 185 9.29 -8.25 -13.32
N TYR A 186 10.34 -8.97 -13.71
CA TYR A 186 11.28 -9.59 -12.78
C TYR A 186 12.70 -9.19 -13.16
N THR A 187 13.43 -8.59 -12.21
CA THR A 187 14.81 -8.06 -12.34
C THR A 187 15.01 -6.84 -13.26
N ARG A 188 16.26 -6.33 -13.30
CA ARG A 188 16.73 -5.19 -14.11
C ARG A 188 16.42 -5.30 -15.60
N ALA A 189 16.24 -6.51 -16.13
CA ALA A 189 16.04 -6.74 -17.56
C ALA A 189 14.63 -6.40 -18.08
N ARG A 190 13.71 -5.94 -17.22
CA ARG A 190 12.31 -5.63 -17.55
C ARG A 190 11.63 -6.73 -18.39
N THR A 191 12.00 -7.99 -18.18
CA THR A 191 11.47 -9.09 -18.98
C THR A 191 10.09 -9.50 -18.44
N CYS A 192 9.12 -9.61 -19.35
CA CYS A 192 7.78 -10.05 -18.99
C CYS A 192 7.78 -11.54 -18.60
N VAL A 193 7.42 -11.83 -17.35
CA VAL A 193 7.29 -13.20 -16.85
C VAL A 193 5.92 -13.75 -17.23
N ARG A 194 5.93 -14.78 -18.08
CA ARG A 194 4.72 -15.52 -18.47
C ARG A 194 4.09 -16.23 -17.27
N LYS A 195 2.75 -16.38 -17.29
CA LYS A 195 1.97 -17.07 -16.23
C LYS A 195 2.46 -18.50 -15.94
N THR A 196 2.93 -19.22 -16.95
CA THR A 196 3.45 -20.59 -16.83
C THR A 196 4.61 -20.69 -15.85
N LYS A 197 5.59 -19.77 -15.95
CA LYS A 197 6.74 -19.72 -15.03
C LYS A 197 6.30 -19.54 -13.57
N VAL A 198 5.28 -18.74 -13.32
CA VAL A 198 4.72 -18.53 -11.96
C VAL A 198 4.08 -19.81 -11.43
N SER A 199 3.35 -20.55 -12.27
CA SER A 199 2.78 -21.85 -11.92
C SER A 199 3.87 -22.85 -11.55
N ASP A 200 4.95 -22.90 -12.31
CA ASP A 200 6.06 -23.83 -12.06
C ASP A 200 6.78 -23.52 -10.74
N SER A 201 7.01 -22.23 -10.43
CA SER A 201 7.55 -21.82 -9.13
C SER A 201 6.66 -22.24 -7.96
N ARG A 202 5.33 -22.16 -8.11
CA ARG A 202 4.38 -22.63 -7.08
C ARG A 202 4.46 -24.14 -6.88
N LYS A 203 4.49 -24.92 -7.98
CA LYS A 203 4.62 -26.38 -7.93
C LYS A 203 5.93 -26.80 -7.24
N TYR A 204 7.03 -26.15 -7.60
CA TYR A 204 8.34 -26.40 -7.00
C TYR A 204 8.35 -26.09 -5.50
N SER A 205 7.83 -24.92 -5.10
CA SER A 205 7.76 -24.51 -3.69
C SER A 205 6.93 -25.47 -2.84
N ARG A 206 5.79 -25.96 -3.35
CA ARG A 206 4.97 -26.97 -2.67
C ARG A 206 5.71 -28.30 -2.49
N LYS A 207 6.37 -28.79 -3.54
CA LYS A 207 7.17 -30.03 -3.47
C LYS A 207 8.34 -29.90 -2.49
N LEU A 208 8.99 -28.74 -2.44
CA LEU A 208 10.06 -28.47 -1.50
C LEU A 208 9.55 -28.48 -0.06
N LEU A 209 8.42 -27.81 0.21
CA LEU A 209 7.77 -27.83 1.53
C LEU A 209 7.40 -29.25 1.96
N GLN A 210 6.80 -30.05 1.06
CA GLN A 210 6.47 -31.45 1.34
C GLN A 210 7.70 -32.29 1.72
N ARG A 211 8.82 -32.10 1.00
CA ARG A 211 10.11 -32.77 1.30
C ARG A 211 10.73 -32.33 2.62
N ILE A 212 10.57 -31.06 3.00
CA ILE A 212 11.04 -30.55 4.28
C ILE A 212 10.19 -31.12 5.42
N CYS A 213 8.86 -31.08 5.29
CA CYS A 213 7.94 -31.65 6.28
C CYS A 213 8.17 -33.15 6.49
N SER A 214 8.39 -33.92 5.42
CA SER A 214 8.65 -35.36 5.53
C SER A 214 9.98 -35.70 6.22
N LYS A 215 10.94 -34.77 6.26
CA LYS A 215 12.23 -34.94 6.96
C LYS A 215 12.20 -34.51 8.43
N ILE A 216 11.18 -33.75 8.84
CA ILE A 216 11.00 -33.30 10.23
C ILE A 216 10.19 -34.32 11.04
N GLN A 217 9.44 -35.20 10.37
CA GLN A 217 8.64 -36.27 10.98
C GLN A 217 9.40 -37.58 11.21
N THR A 218 10.70 -37.61 10.92
CA THR A 218 11.64 -38.72 11.17
C THR A 218 12.71 -38.28 12.14
#